data_AF-A0A926WCG9-F1
#
_entry.id   AF-A0A926WCG9-F1
#
_cell.length_a   1.000
_cell.length_b   1.000
_cell.length_c   1.000
_cell.angle_alpha   90.00
_cell.angle_beta   90.00
_cell.angle_gamma   90.00
#
_symmetry.space_group_name_H-M   'P 1'
#
loop_
_entity.id
_entity.type
_entity.pdbx_description
1 polymer ?
#
loop_
_entity_poly.entity_id
_entity_poly.type
_entity_poly.pdbx_seq_one_letter_code
_entity_poly.pdbx_strand_id
1 'polypeptide(L)' 'MTQAAARTLTFEEYLAYNDRADTRYELVNGELIEVPPESDLNGLPCSSLLTFWDRASLTLT' A
#
# COMPACT_ATOMS: atom_id res chain seq x y z
N MET A 1 3.39 -1.02 18.88
CA MET A 1 3.66 -0.53 17.51
C MET A 1 5.17 -0.42 17.38
N THR A 2 5.80 -1.39 16.73
CA THR A 2 7.23 -1.29 16.41
C THR A 2 7.29 -0.79 14.97
N GLN A 3 7.56 0.50 14.78
CA GLN A 3 7.86 1.05 13.47
C GLN A 3 9.06 0.28 12.92
N ALA A 4 8.95 -0.27 11.70
CA ALA A 4 10.08 -0.88 11.01
C ALA A 4 11.29 0.09 11.08
N ALA A 5 12.45 -0.44 11.45
CA ALA A 5 13.65 0.37 11.65
C ALA A 5 13.91 1.23 10.40
N ALA A 6 14.02 2.55 10.60
CA ALA A 6 14.21 3.53 9.52
C ALA A 6 15.41 3.12 8.67
N ARG A 7 15.13 2.53 7.50
CA ARG A 7 16.13 2.07 6.55
C ARG A 7 15.99 2.90 5.30
N THR A 8 17.05 3.62 4.97
CA THR A 8 17.14 4.35 3.71
C THR A 8 17.51 3.36 2.60
N LEU A 9 16.71 3.30 1.54
CA LEU A 9 16.93 2.46 0.38
C LEU A 9 16.90 3.29 -0.90
N THR A 10 17.71 2.91 -1.88
CA THR A 10 17.53 3.34 -3.26
C THR A 10 16.31 2.66 -3.89
N PHE A 11 15.82 3.18 -5.02
CA PHE A 11 14.68 2.61 -5.71
C PHE A 11 14.92 1.17 -6.18
N GLU A 12 16.13 0.86 -6.66
CA GLU A 12 16.50 -0.50 -7.07
C GLU A 12 16.54 -1.46 -5.89
N GLU A 13 17.09 -1.04 -4.75
CA GLU A 13 17.10 -1.84 -3.53
C GLU A 13 15.69 -2.07 -2.98
N TYR A 14 14.80 -1.08 -3.09
CA TYR A 14 13.39 -1.23 -2.74
C TYR A 14 12.68 -2.26 -3.61
N LEU A 15 12.90 -2.25 -4.93
CA LEU A 15 12.30 -3.24 -5.84
C LEU A 15 12.80 -4.67 -5.57
N ALA A 16 14.02 -4.82 -5.08
CA ALA A 16 14.59 -6.10 -4.68
C ALA A 16 14.28 -6.48 -3.22
N TYR A 17 13.69 -5.57 -2.44
CA TYR A 17 13.43 -5.77 -1.02
C TYR A 17 12.31 -6.80 -0.81
N ASN A 18 12.61 -7.85 -0.04
CA ASN A 18 11.65 -8.85 0.37
C ASN A 18 12.03 -9.37 1.77
N ASP A 19 11.20 -9.07 2.76
CA ASP A 19 11.42 -9.51 4.15
C ASP A 19 10.81 -10.89 4.44
N ARG A 20 10.30 -11.59 3.39
CA ARG A 20 9.56 -12.87 3.48
C ARG A 20 8.28 -12.83 4.31
N ALA A 21 8.00 -11.71 4.99
CA ALA A 21 6.73 -11.41 5.61
C ALA A 21 5.73 -10.92 4.54
N ASP A 22 4.44 -11.16 4.77
CA ASP A 22 3.35 -10.60 3.96
C ASP A 22 3.10 -9.10 4.29
N THR A 23 4.15 -8.42 4.72
CA THR A 23 4.12 -7.02 5.12
C THR A 23 4.33 -6.15 3.89
N ARG A 24 3.45 -5.17 3.69
CA ARG A 24 3.58 -4.20 2.60
C ARG A 24 4.42 -3.02 3.05
N TYR A 25 5.31 -2.56 2.19
CA TYR A 25 6.14 -1.39 2.42
C TYR A 25 6.00 -0.40 1.26
N GLU A 26 6.20 0.88 1.55
CA GLU A 26 6.26 1.95 0.58
C GLU A 26 7.56 2.74 0.76
N LEU A 27 8.17 3.14 -0.36
CA LEU A 27 9.35 4.00 -0.36
C LEU A 27 8.92 5.47 -0.40
N VAL A 28 9.13 6.20 0.70
CA VAL A 28 8.77 7.62 0.82
C VAL A 28 10.04 8.43 1.08
N ASN A 29 10.42 9.30 0.15
CA ASN A 29 11.66 10.11 0.24
C ASN A 29 12.94 9.29 0.48
N GLY A 30 12.99 8.06 -0.03
CA GLY A 30 14.12 7.15 0.15
C GLY A 30 14.09 6.37 1.47
N GLU A 31 13.07 6.55 2.31
CA GLU A 31 12.85 5.76 3.53
C GLU A 31 11.84 4.64 3.27
N LEU A 32 12.16 3.45 3.74
CA LEU A 32 11.23 2.32 3.71
C LEU A 32 10.24 2.41 4.88
N ILE A 33 8.97 2.65 4.55
CA ILE A 33 7.89 2.78 5.53
C ILE A 33 6.98 1.56 5.43
N GLU A 34 6.67 0.93 6.58
CA GLU A 34 5.68 -0.15 6.65
C GLU A 34 4.26 0.42 6.49
N VAL A 35 3.52 -0.15 5.54
CA VAL A 35 2.11 0.16 5.34
C VAL A 35 1.31 -0.74 6.27
N PRO A 36 0.58 -0.18 7.25
CA PRO A 36 -0.26 -1.00 8.11
C PRO A 36 -1.29 -1.76 7.27
N PRO A 37 -1.71 -2.97 7.70
CA PRO A 37 -2.83 -3.65 7.07
C PRO A 37 -4.04 -2.71 7.07
N GLU A 38 -4.82 -2.77 5.98
CA GLU A 38 -6.03 -1.98 5.87
C GLU A 38 -6.91 -2.26 7.10
N SER A 39 -7.24 -1.22 7.85
CA SER A 39 -8.11 -1.37 9.01
C SER A 39 -9.52 -1.74 8.54
N ASP A 40 -10.26 -2.52 9.33
CA ASP A 40 -11.65 -2.91 9.00
C ASP A 40 -12.55 -1.69 8.69
N LEU A 41 -12.24 -0.54 9.29
CA LEU A 41 -12.92 0.75 9.05
C LEU A 41 -12.57 1.38 7.69
N ASN A 42 -11.38 1.14 7.13
CA ASN A 42 -10.95 1.63 5.83
C ASN A 42 -11.30 0.67 4.67
N GLY A 43 -11.45 -0.63 4.95
CA GLY A 43 -11.89 -1.63 3.95
C GLY A 43 -13.28 -1.38 3.37
N LEU A 44 -14.21 -0.90 4.19
CA LEU A 44 -15.58 -0.59 3.79
C LEU A 44 -15.67 0.58 2.78
N PRO A 45 -15.07 1.76 3.03
CA PRO A 45 -15.09 2.85 2.06
C PRO A 45 -14.28 2.54 0.79
N CYS A 46 -13.12 1.86 0.88
CA CYS A 46 -12.32 1.51 -0.31
C CYS A 46 -13.06 0.54 -1.25
N SER A 47 -13.77 -0.46 -0.71
CA SER A 47 -14.60 -1.37 -1.53
C SER A 47 -15.75 -0.65 -2.24
N SER A 48 -16.39 0.33 -1.57
CA SER A 48 -17.46 1.13 -2.16
C SER A 48 -16.98 2.09 -3.26
N LEU A 49 -15.76 2.62 -3.10
CA LEU A 49 -15.14 3.51 -4.07
C LEU A 49 -14.74 2.73 -5.33
N LEU A 50 -14.12 1.56 -5.18
CA LEU A 50 -13.72 0.72 -6.33
C LEU A 50 -14.93 0.25 -7.16
N THR A 51 -16.01 -0.18 -6.50
CA THR A 51 -17.26 -0.59 -7.17
C THR A 51 -17.98 0.57 -7.86
N PHE A 52 -17.90 1.79 -7.30
CA PHE A 52 -18.40 2.99 -7.96
C PHE A 52 -17.64 3.28 -9.26
N TRP A 53 -16.31 3.23 -9.24
CA TRP A 53 -15.48 3.47 -10.43
C TRP A 53 -15.68 2.42 -11.52
N ASP A 54 -15.75 1.13 -11.16
CA ASP A 54 -16.05 0.03 -12.09
C ASP A 54 -17.40 0.26 -12.79
N ARG A 55 -18.44 0.52 -12.01
CA ARG A 55 -19.79 0.75 -12.54
C ARG A 55 -19.90 2.06 -13.33
N ALA A 56 -19.20 3.12 -12.93
CA ALA A 56 -19.16 4.38 -13.68
C ALA A 56 -18.49 4.21 -15.05
N SER A 57 -17.45 3.38 -15.14
CA SER A 57 -16.77 3.09 -16.42
C SER A 57 -17.68 2.35 -17.42
N LEU A 58 -18.56 1.48 -16.93
CA LEU A 58 -19.54 0.73 -17.74
C LEU A 58 -20.73 1.59 -18.22
N THR A 59 -20.96 2.75 -17.61
CA THR A 59 -22.06 3.67 -17.97
C THR A 59 -21.65 4.79 -18.95
N LEU A 60 -20.38 4.88 -19.31
CA LEU A 60 -19.80 5.90 -20.19
C LEU A 60 -19.50 5.38 -21.62
N THR A 61 -20.08 4.25 -22.03
CA THR A 61 -20.04 3.69 -23.41
C THR A 61 -21.44 3.63 -23.99
#